data_AF-A0A0M0TC95-F1
#
_entry.id   AF-A0A0M0TC95-F1
#
_cell.length_a   1.000
_cell.length_b   1.000
_cell.length_c   1.000
_cell.angle_alpha   90.00
_cell.angle_beta   90.00
_cell.angle_gamma   90.00
#
_symmetry.space_group_name_H-M   'P 1'
#
loop_
_entity.id
_entity.type
_entity.pdbx_description
1 polymer ?
#
loop_
_entity_poly.entity_id
_entity_poly.type
_entity_poly.pdbx_seq_one_letter_code
_entity_poly.pdbx_strand_id
1 'polypeptide(L)'
;MKNILMKTFSIPLFFSLFSVSVYSNELQQYGTNEQLPCAGEKRIYPSIAEAIEDFGDYYPENNSFQLISKNPLKIRLSPPAFKEDLPDVKNDLVKRAIVYGVYRTFIHSNSDKVTVTSYLVDANGGKKLNGSPEHTITLDKKQALNIINKYIPVADLSELIDDQCSFTKEFNELRYDDNGKKGFSKFFTELTKQSK
;
A
#
# COMPACT_ATOMS: atom_id res chain seq x y z
N MET A 1 59.63 -6.13 -59.77
CA MET A 1 58.19 -5.90 -60.06
C MET A 1 57.59 -5.07 -58.94
N LYS A 2 56.80 -4.05 -59.32
CA LYS A 2 55.93 -3.18 -58.50
C LYS A 2 56.57 -1.96 -57.81
N ASN A 3 56.53 -0.85 -58.56
CA ASN A 3 56.31 0.50 -58.07
C ASN A 3 55.07 0.54 -57.16
N ILE A 4 55.15 1.23 -56.01
CA ILE A 4 53.97 1.77 -55.35
C ILE A 4 54.20 3.24 -55.05
N LEU A 5 53.31 4.01 -55.66
CA LEU A 5 53.21 5.44 -55.77
C LEU A 5 52.63 6.03 -54.48
N MET A 6 53.32 7.00 -53.86
CA MET A 6 52.73 7.90 -52.87
C MET A 6 51.62 8.72 -53.54
N LYS A 7 50.40 8.62 -53.02
CA LYS A 7 49.33 9.58 -53.29
C LYS A 7 48.88 10.20 -51.97
N THR A 8 49.24 11.46 -51.79
CA THR A 8 48.57 12.40 -50.90
C THR A 8 47.12 12.57 -51.36
N PHE A 9 46.16 12.43 -50.44
CA PHE A 9 44.79 12.85 -50.66
C PHE A 9 44.30 13.68 -49.48
N SER A 10 43.81 14.87 -49.81
CA SER A 10 43.23 15.86 -48.93
C SER A 10 41.90 15.42 -48.34
N ILE A 11 41.68 15.90 -47.12
CA ILE A 11 40.47 15.88 -46.30
C ILE A 11 39.26 16.45 -47.05
N PRO A 12 38.05 15.90 -46.82
CA PRO A 12 36.96 16.77 -46.43
C PRO A 12 36.43 16.40 -45.04
N LEU A 13 36.43 17.41 -44.17
CA LEU A 13 35.79 17.42 -42.87
C LEU A 13 34.28 17.45 -43.14
N PHE A 14 33.60 16.31 -43.02
CA PHE A 14 32.13 16.29 -42.98
C PHE A 14 31.70 16.44 -41.53
N PHE A 15 31.40 17.68 -41.13
CA PHE A 15 30.57 17.95 -39.96
C PHE A 15 29.14 17.53 -40.29
N SER A 16 28.73 16.33 -39.87
CA SER A 16 27.29 16.02 -39.75
C SER A 16 26.78 16.62 -38.43
N LEU A 17 26.28 17.84 -38.50
CA LEU A 17 25.38 18.38 -37.50
C LEU A 17 24.00 17.70 -37.62
N PHE A 18 23.34 17.55 -36.48
CA PHE A 18 21.96 17.09 -36.26
C PHE A 18 21.69 15.59 -36.31
N SER A 19 22.02 14.90 -35.21
CA SER A 19 21.07 13.97 -34.61
C SER A 19 20.51 14.59 -33.33
N VAL A 20 19.49 15.44 -33.52
CA VAL A 20 18.63 15.88 -32.43
C VAL A 20 18.00 14.63 -31.79
N SER A 21 18.08 14.59 -30.48
CA SER A 21 17.52 13.59 -29.57
C SER A 21 16.09 13.19 -29.94
N VAL A 22 15.91 12.01 -30.52
CA VAL A 22 14.61 11.34 -30.61
C VAL A 22 14.43 10.45 -29.38
N TYR A 23 14.35 11.06 -28.20
CA TYR A 23 13.94 10.40 -26.94
C TYR A 23 13.41 11.41 -25.91
N SER A 24 12.59 12.38 -26.34
CA SER A 24 12.02 13.36 -25.41
C SER A 24 10.55 13.70 -25.63
N ASN A 25 9.82 12.96 -26.47
CA ASN A 25 8.41 13.26 -26.76
C ASN A 25 7.37 12.37 -26.06
N GLU A 26 7.77 11.48 -25.14
CA GLU A 26 6.81 10.72 -24.32
C GLU A 26 6.61 11.25 -22.89
N LEU A 27 7.30 12.33 -22.50
CA LEU A 27 7.17 12.91 -21.15
C LEU A 27 6.31 14.19 -21.07
N GLN A 28 5.64 14.59 -22.15
CA GLN A 28 4.82 15.82 -22.18
C GLN A 28 3.30 15.58 -22.21
N GLN A 29 2.83 14.39 -21.84
CA GLN A 29 1.40 14.11 -21.73
C GLN A 29 0.95 13.69 -20.33
N TYR A 30 1.67 14.10 -19.28
CA TYR A 30 1.07 14.19 -17.94
C TYR A 30 0.44 15.57 -17.83
N GLY A 31 -0.81 15.63 -18.26
CA GLY A 31 -1.62 16.84 -18.33
C GLY A 31 -1.72 17.54 -16.97
N THR A 32 -1.67 18.86 -17.03
CA THR A 32 -1.75 19.83 -15.94
C THR A 32 -3.15 19.92 -15.29
N ASN A 33 -3.83 18.78 -15.07
CA ASN A 33 -5.11 18.67 -14.37
C ASN A 33 -5.28 17.29 -13.69
N GLU A 34 -4.20 16.66 -13.25
CA GLU A 34 -4.32 15.54 -12.31
C GLU A 34 -4.53 16.14 -10.92
N GLN A 35 -5.80 16.28 -10.55
CA GLN A 35 -6.14 16.47 -9.15
C GLN A 35 -5.56 15.27 -8.41
N LEU A 36 -4.53 15.51 -7.58
CA LEU A 36 -3.94 14.48 -6.74
C LEU A 36 -5.09 13.73 -6.05
N PRO A 37 -5.08 12.38 -6.02
CA PRO A 37 -6.26 11.54 -5.79
C PRO A 37 -6.99 11.76 -4.45
N CYS A 38 -6.49 12.67 -3.61
CA CYS A 38 -6.91 12.91 -2.25
C CYS A 38 -6.95 14.40 -1.84
N ALA A 39 -6.82 15.34 -2.79
CA ALA A 39 -6.73 16.78 -2.53
C ALA A 39 -7.95 17.30 -1.73
N GLY A 40 -7.87 17.21 -0.40
CA GLY A 40 -8.76 17.81 0.58
C GLY A 40 -10.03 17.05 0.95
N GLU A 41 -10.47 16.05 0.18
CA GLU A 41 -11.71 15.32 0.48
C GLU A 41 -11.55 13.80 0.40
N LYS A 42 -12.23 13.11 1.33
CA LYS A 42 -12.34 11.66 1.43
C LYS A 42 -12.76 11.04 0.09
N ARG A 43 -11.81 10.51 -0.68
CA ARG A 43 -12.12 9.72 -1.87
C ARG A 43 -12.78 8.41 -1.45
N ILE A 44 -14.07 8.27 -1.77
CA ILE A 44 -14.84 7.04 -1.63
C ILE A 44 -14.78 6.26 -2.93
N TYR A 45 -14.36 5.01 -2.84
CA TYR A 45 -14.32 4.09 -3.97
C TYR A 45 -15.59 3.25 -3.99
N PRO A 46 -16.07 2.82 -5.17
CA PRO A 46 -17.17 1.88 -5.30
C PRO A 46 -16.96 0.57 -4.52
N SER A 47 -15.70 0.13 -4.36
CA SER A 47 -15.33 -1.00 -3.54
C SER A 47 -13.97 -0.81 -2.86
N ILE A 48 -13.75 -1.50 -1.74
CA ILE A 48 -12.43 -1.53 -1.10
C ILE A 48 -11.35 -2.17 -1.98
N ALA A 49 -11.73 -3.06 -2.92
CA ALA A 49 -10.78 -3.65 -3.85
C ALA A 49 -10.17 -2.58 -4.77
N GLU A 50 -10.98 -1.66 -5.28
CA GLU A 50 -10.52 -0.53 -6.11
C GLU A 50 -9.64 0.44 -5.30
N ALA A 51 -9.99 0.68 -4.03
CA ALA A 51 -9.13 1.50 -3.17
C ALA A 51 -7.76 0.84 -2.94
N ILE A 52 -7.72 -0.48 -2.70
CA ILE A 52 -6.46 -1.22 -2.51
C ILE A 52 -5.61 -1.23 -3.78
N GLU A 53 -6.24 -1.39 -4.95
CA GLU A 53 -5.58 -1.31 -6.25
C GLU A 53 -4.96 0.07 -6.48
N ASP A 54 -5.72 1.15 -6.23
CA ASP A 54 -5.27 2.53 -6.38
C ASP A 54 -4.12 2.89 -5.42
N PHE A 55 -4.14 2.38 -4.19
CA PHE A 55 -3.03 2.58 -3.24
C PHE A 55 -1.80 1.74 -3.54
N GLY A 56 -1.94 0.60 -4.23
CA GLY A 56 -0.81 -0.26 -4.59
C GLY A 56 -0.10 -0.92 -3.40
N ASP A 57 -0.75 -1.04 -2.24
CA ASP A 57 -0.13 -1.63 -1.04
C ASP A 57 -0.25 -3.17 -1.02
N TYR A 58 -1.26 -3.73 -1.68
CA TYR A 58 -1.55 -5.16 -1.74
C TYR A 58 -2.14 -5.54 -3.10
N TYR A 59 -1.82 -6.74 -3.56
CA TYR A 59 -2.06 -7.20 -4.93
C TYR A 59 -2.62 -8.63 -4.96
N PRO A 60 -3.64 -8.91 -5.80
CA PRO A 60 -4.07 -10.29 -6.07
C PRO A 60 -2.95 -11.17 -6.65
N GLU A 61 -2.09 -10.61 -7.50
CA GLU A 61 -1.10 -11.33 -8.30
C GLU A 61 -0.01 -12.00 -7.46
N ASN A 62 0.37 -11.36 -6.34
CA ASN A 62 1.32 -11.92 -5.37
C ASN A 62 0.60 -12.55 -4.15
N ASN A 63 -0.72 -12.75 -4.24
CA ASN A 63 -1.58 -13.31 -3.20
C ASN A 63 -1.64 -12.46 -1.90
N SER A 64 -1.17 -11.22 -1.93
CA SER A 64 -1.20 -10.32 -0.77
C SER A 64 -2.57 -9.66 -0.56
N PHE A 65 -3.45 -9.65 -1.58
CA PHE A 65 -4.85 -9.25 -1.44
C PHE A 65 -5.82 -10.34 -1.92
N GLN A 66 -6.95 -10.46 -1.24
CA GLN A 66 -8.12 -11.17 -1.76
C GLN A 66 -9.42 -10.55 -1.25
N LEU A 67 -10.34 -10.24 -2.15
CA LEU A 67 -11.74 -10.00 -1.81
C LEU A 67 -12.47 -11.35 -1.68
N ILE A 68 -12.80 -11.75 -0.44
CA ILE A 68 -13.44 -13.05 -0.15
C ILE A 68 -14.96 -12.98 -0.38
N SER A 69 -15.59 -11.90 0.06
CA SER A 69 -17.04 -11.70 -0.08
C SER A 69 -17.36 -10.21 -0.13
N LYS A 70 -18.34 -9.81 -0.94
CA LYS A 70 -18.83 -8.42 -1.01
C LYS A 70 -19.91 -8.10 0.03
N ASN A 71 -20.75 -9.09 0.39
CA ASN A 71 -21.81 -8.91 1.38
C ASN A 71 -22.09 -10.23 2.16
N PRO A 72 -21.79 -10.30 3.47
CA PRO A 72 -21.05 -9.29 4.24
C PRO A 72 -19.64 -9.12 3.67
N LEU A 73 -19.06 -7.92 3.79
CA LEU A 73 -17.72 -7.63 3.26
C LEU A 73 -16.68 -8.43 4.04
N LYS A 74 -15.89 -9.23 3.31
CA LYS A 74 -14.76 -9.99 3.83
C LYS A 74 -13.57 -9.82 2.91
N ILE A 75 -12.44 -9.41 3.46
CA ILE A 75 -11.17 -9.28 2.73
C ILE A 75 -10.05 -10.03 3.45
N ARG A 76 -9.04 -10.42 2.70
CA ARG A 76 -7.75 -10.86 3.23
C ARG A 76 -6.67 -9.90 2.78
N LEU A 77 -5.82 -9.51 3.73
CA LEU A 77 -4.58 -8.79 3.49
C LEU A 77 -3.43 -9.60 4.04
N SER A 78 -2.53 -10.03 3.17
CA SER A 78 -1.45 -10.95 3.47
C SER A 78 -0.11 -10.31 3.17
N PRO A 79 0.52 -9.63 4.14
CA PRO A 79 1.79 -8.96 3.88
C PRO A 79 2.87 -10.01 3.55
N PRO A 80 3.75 -9.70 2.57
CA PRO A 80 4.88 -10.55 2.26
C PRO A 80 5.90 -10.54 3.41
N ALA A 81 6.50 -11.70 3.68
CA ALA A 81 7.56 -11.85 4.67
C ALA A 81 8.52 -12.98 4.24
N PHE A 82 9.69 -13.02 4.87
CA PHE A 82 10.65 -14.11 4.72
C PHE A 82 10.48 -15.14 5.84
N LYS A 83 10.89 -16.38 5.55
CA LYS A 83 10.84 -17.47 6.54
C LYS A 83 11.77 -17.17 7.72
N GLU A 84 12.84 -16.43 7.49
CA GLU A 84 13.87 -16.09 8.45
C GLU A 84 13.48 -14.91 9.36
N ASP A 85 12.42 -14.17 9.04
CA ASP A 85 11.98 -13.03 9.85
C ASP A 85 11.65 -13.47 11.28
N LEU A 86 11.99 -12.59 12.23
CA LEU A 86 11.75 -12.83 13.65
C LEU A 86 10.25 -13.03 13.94
N PRO A 87 9.88 -13.91 14.89
CA PRO A 87 8.48 -14.19 15.22
C PRO A 87 7.65 -12.93 15.54
N ASP A 88 8.21 -11.98 16.28
CA ASP A 88 7.51 -10.75 16.66
C ASP A 88 7.26 -9.85 15.45
N VAL A 89 8.25 -9.71 14.56
CA VAL A 89 8.11 -8.99 13.28
C VAL A 89 6.97 -9.58 12.46
N LYS A 90 6.94 -10.91 12.33
CA LYS A 90 5.87 -11.64 11.63
C LYS A 90 4.49 -11.36 12.22
N ASN A 91 4.38 -11.38 13.55
CA ASN A 91 3.13 -11.10 14.25
C ASN A 91 2.66 -9.66 14.02
N ASP A 92 3.57 -8.69 14.09
CA ASP A 92 3.22 -7.29 13.94
C ASP A 92 2.87 -6.92 12.49
N LEU A 93 3.50 -7.53 11.50
CA LEU A 93 3.08 -7.41 10.09
C LEU A 93 1.61 -7.82 9.90
N VAL A 94 1.22 -8.98 10.43
CA VAL A 94 -0.17 -9.47 10.34
C VAL A 94 -1.14 -8.52 11.07
N LYS A 95 -0.80 -8.07 12.28
CA LYS A 95 -1.64 -7.12 13.03
C LYS A 95 -1.78 -5.78 12.30
N ARG A 96 -0.70 -5.24 11.72
CA ARG A 96 -0.74 -3.97 10.98
C ARG A 96 -1.58 -4.08 9.72
N ALA A 97 -1.53 -5.22 9.02
CA ALA A 97 -2.38 -5.47 7.85
C ALA A 97 -3.87 -5.52 8.24
N ILE A 98 -4.19 -6.11 9.40
CA ILE A 98 -5.55 -6.06 9.96
C ILE A 98 -6.01 -4.62 10.21
N VAL A 99 -5.20 -3.83 10.91
CA VAL A 99 -5.52 -2.42 11.19
C VAL A 99 -5.64 -1.63 9.89
N TYR A 100 -4.70 -1.79 8.96
CA TYR A 100 -4.75 -1.18 7.63
C TYR A 100 -6.09 -1.49 6.94
N GLY A 101 -6.46 -2.78 6.85
CA GLY A 101 -7.68 -3.20 6.17
C GLY A 101 -8.94 -2.63 6.77
N VAL A 102 -9.06 -2.62 8.10
CA VAL A 102 -10.23 -2.06 8.79
C VAL A 102 -10.36 -0.56 8.50
N TYR A 103 -9.31 0.22 8.75
CA TYR A 103 -9.41 1.67 8.66
C TYR A 103 -9.46 2.14 7.20
N ARG A 104 -8.70 1.53 6.27
CA ARG A 104 -8.87 1.83 4.83
C ARG A 104 -10.27 1.54 4.34
N THR A 105 -10.88 0.44 4.77
CA THR A 105 -12.25 0.11 4.38
C THR A 105 -13.23 1.22 4.79
N PHE A 106 -13.17 1.66 6.05
CA PHE A 106 -14.12 2.66 6.55
C PHE A 106 -13.85 4.09 6.08
N ILE A 107 -12.60 4.38 5.71
CA ILE A 107 -12.20 5.69 5.17
C ILE A 107 -12.49 5.77 3.66
N HIS A 108 -12.36 4.69 2.91
CA HIS A 108 -12.41 4.74 1.45
C HIS A 108 -13.55 3.95 0.81
N SER A 109 -14.51 3.44 1.58
CA SER A 109 -15.71 2.79 1.05
C SER A 109 -16.95 3.13 1.88
N ASN A 110 -18.12 2.79 1.34
CA ASN A 110 -19.41 2.92 2.04
C ASN A 110 -19.77 1.69 2.89
N SER A 111 -18.79 0.86 3.26
CA SER A 111 -19.05 -0.36 4.03
C SER A 111 -19.19 -0.03 5.51
N ASP A 112 -20.29 -0.43 6.14
CA ASP A 112 -20.49 -0.20 7.58
C ASP A 112 -19.91 -1.32 8.46
N LYS A 113 -19.59 -2.47 7.86
CA LYS A 113 -19.03 -3.64 8.55
C LYS A 113 -18.02 -4.35 7.64
N VAL A 114 -16.91 -4.80 8.20
CA VAL A 114 -15.87 -5.54 7.47
C VAL A 114 -15.30 -6.66 8.33
N THR A 115 -15.09 -7.82 7.71
CA THR A 115 -14.19 -8.86 8.23
C THR A 115 -12.85 -8.77 7.50
N VAL A 116 -11.77 -8.61 8.25
CA VAL A 116 -10.41 -8.63 7.72
C VAL A 116 -9.70 -9.85 8.29
N THR A 117 -9.16 -10.70 7.42
CA THR A 117 -8.25 -11.78 7.77
C THR A 117 -6.84 -11.41 7.32
N SER A 118 -5.83 -11.78 8.11
CA SER A 118 -4.44 -11.62 7.72
C SER A 118 -3.61 -12.82 8.15
N TYR A 119 -2.72 -13.23 7.26
CA TYR A 119 -1.60 -14.14 7.49
C TYR A 119 -0.50 -13.77 6.48
N LEU A 120 0.73 -14.22 6.69
CA LEU A 120 1.87 -13.93 5.83
C LEU A 120 1.94 -14.81 4.59
N VAL A 121 2.39 -14.23 3.49
CA VAL A 121 2.79 -14.96 2.28
C VAL A 121 4.30 -14.85 2.07
N ASP A 122 4.88 -15.85 1.43
CA ASP A 122 6.31 -15.89 1.10
C ASP A 122 6.61 -14.79 0.08
N ALA A 123 7.53 -13.89 0.42
CA ALA A 123 7.97 -12.81 -0.45
C ALA A 123 8.51 -13.32 -1.81
N ASN A 124 8.99 -14.56 -1.90
CA ASN A 124 9.55 -15.15 -3.12
C ASN A 124 8.53 -15.92 -3.97
N GLY A 125 7.31 -16.17 -3.47
CA GLY A 125 6.40 -17.08 -4.16
C GLY A 125 4.91 -16.98 -3.83
N GLY A 126 4.49 -16.02 -2.99
CA GLY A 126 3.08 -15.71 -2.69
C GLY A 126 2.31 -16.81 -1.94
N LYS A 127 2.93 -17.97 -1.67
CA LYS A 127 2.31 -19.04 -0.87
C LYS A 127 2.24 -18.64 0.59
N LYS A 128 1.19 -19.05 1.30
CA LYS A 128 1.10 -18.83 2.75
C LYS A 128 2.34 -19.39 3.45
N LEU A 129 2.97 -18.60 4.31
CA LEU A 129 4.12 -19.06 5.08
C LEU A 129 3.70 -20.09 6.12
N ASN A 130 4.45 -21.19 6.19
CA ASN A 130 4.24 -22.21 7.23
C ASN A 130 4.49 -21.62 8.62
N GLY A 131 3.56 -21.86 9.54
CA GLY A 131 3.62 -21.29 10.89
C GLY A 131 3.34 -19.78 10.97
N SER A 132 2.80 -19.17 9.90
CA SER A 132 2.37 -17.78 9.95
C SER A 132 1.37 -17.56 11.09
N PRO A 133 1.50 -16.48 11.89
CA PRO A 133 0.39 -16.01 12.71
C PRO A 133 -0.80 -15.69 11.80
N GLU A 134 -2.00 -15.89 12.32
CA GLU A 134 -3.24 -15.59 11.61
C GLU A 134 -4.20 -14.88 12.55
N HIS A 135 -4.71 -13.75 12.10
CA HIS A 135 -5.71 -12.98 12.83
C HIS A 135 -6.90 -12.75 11.91
N THR A 136 -8.10 -12.81 12.46
CA THR A 136 -9.33 -12.40 11.79
C THR A 136 -10.13 -11.53 12.74
N ILE A 137 -10.52 -10.34 12.29
CA ILE A 137 -11.41 -9.47 13.05
C ILE A 137 -12.58 -9.02 12.20
N THR A 138 -13.73 -8.84 12.85
CA THR A 138 -14.95 -8.34 12.25
C THR A 138 -15.44 -7.14 13.05
N LEU A 139 -15.46 -5.97 12.44
CA LEU A 139 -15.86 -4.73 13.11
C LEU A 139 -16.88 -3.97 12.28
N ASP A 140 -17.73 -3.19 12.95
CA ASP A 140 -18.47 -2.09 12.33
C ASP A 140 -17.72 -0.75 12.47
N LYS A 141 -18.11 0.24 11.66
CA LYS A 141 -17.47 1.57 11.62
C LYS A 141 -17.50 2.26 12.98
N LYS A 142 -18.59 2.14 13.74
CA LYS A 142 -18.76 2.77 15.05
C LYS A 142 -17.83 2.15 16.10
N GLN A 143 -17.66 0.83 16.07
CA GLN A 143 -16.70 0.14 16.93
C GLN A 143 -15.27 0.62 16.65
N ALA A 144 -14.86 0.69 15.38
CA ALA A 144 -13.54 1.17 15.00
C ALA A 144 -13.28 2.63 15.42
N LEU A 145 -14.27 3.52 15.25
CA LEU A 145 -14.21 4.91 15.69
C LEU A 145 -14.10 5.05 17.21
N ASN A 146 -14.88 4.29 17.96
CA ASN A 146 -14.84 4.31 19.43
C ASN A 146 -13.51 3.82 19.98
N ILE A 147 -12.88 2.84 19.31
CA ILE A 147 -11.60 2.29 19.76
C ILE A 147 -10.47 3.28 19.44
N ILE A 148 -10.41 3.83 18.22
CA ILE A 148 -9.32 4.76 17.87
C ILE A 148 -9.35 6.03 18.71
N ASN A 149 -10.55 6.53 19.06
CA ASN A 149 -10.71 7.72 19.90
C ASN A 149 -10.08 7.63 21.30
N LYS A 150 -9.75 6.42 21.78
CA LYS A 150 -9.00 6.23 23.03
C LYS A 150 -7.51 6.57 22.90
N TYR A 151 -6.99 6.60 21.68
CA TYR A 151 -5.58 6.79 21.36
C TYR A 151 -5.35 8.08 20.57
N ILE A 152 -6.25 8.39 19.63
CA ILE A 152 -6.19 9.55 18.74
C ILE A 152 -7.60 10.16 18.68
N PRO A 153 -7.84 11.30 19.33
CA PRO A 153 -9.15 11.95 19.32
C PRO A 153 -9.50 12.43 17.90
N VAL A 154 -10.56 11.87 17.31
CA VAL A 154 -11.06 12.22 15.96
C VAL A 154 -12.59 12.17 15.92
N ALA A 155 -13.22 13.09 15.19
CA ALA A 155 -14.67 13.09 15.03
C ALA A 155 -15.13 12.09 13.94
N ASP A 156 -14.38 11.97 12.85
CA ASP A 156 -14.56 10.92 11.82
C ASP A 156 -13.24 10.20 11.50
N LEU A 157 -13.34 8.96 11.04
CA LEU A 157 -12.18 8.15 10.65
C LEU A 157 -11.38 8.77 9.49
N SER A 158 -11.97 9.64 8.67
CA SER A 158 -11.24 10.37 7.61
C SER A 158 -10.17 11.31 8.16
N GLU A 159 -10.22 11.72 9.43
CA GLU A 159 -9.17 12.52 10.07
C GLU A 159 -7.88 11.71 10.33
N LEU A 160 -7.91 10.38 10.12
CA LEU A 160 -6.73 9.53 10.20
C LEU A 160 -5.88 9.53 8.92
N ILE A 161 -6.27 10.29 7.88
CA ILE A 161 -5.49 10.49 6.67
C ILE A 161 -5.19 11.97 6.43
N ASP A 162 -4.13 12.25 5.68
CA ASP A 162 -3.80 13.58 5.16
C ASP A 162 -4.40 13.81 3.75
N ASP A 163 -4.07 14.96 3.17
CA ASP A 163 -4.48 15.40 1.83
C ASP A 163 -3.87 14.55 0.68
N GLN A 164 -2.98 13.62 1.00
CA GLN A 164 -2.40 12.65 0.07
C GLN A 164 -2.96 11.23 0.28
N CYS A 165 -4.04 11.09 1.07
CA CYS A 165 -4.57 9.81 1.58
C CYS A 165 -3.53 8.95 2.31
N SER A 166 -2.41 9.53 2.75
CA SER A 166 -1.49 8.82 3.62
C SER A 166 -2.06 8.83 5.02
N PHE A 167 -1.88 7.73 5.77
CA PHE A 167 -2.23 7.77 7.18
C PHE A 167 -1.43 8.85 7.90
N THR A 168 -2.09 9.61 8.77
CA THR A 168 -1.43 10.69 9.51
C THR A 168 -0.25 10.17 10.30
N LYS A 169 0.71 11.06 10.60
CA LYS A 169 1.87 10.74 11.42
C LYS A 169 1.47 10.10 12.74
N GLU A 170 0.45 10.64 13.42
CA GLU A 170 -0.01 10.13 14.71
C GLU A 170 -0.57 8.70 14.59
N PHE A 171 -1.36 8.43 13.56
CA PHE A 171 -1.90 7.10 13.34
C PHE A 171 -0.80 6.08 12.98
N ASN A 172 0.18 6.49 12.18
CA ASN A 172 1.35 5.65 11.90
C ASN A 172 2.24 5.45 13.13
N GLU A 173 2.42 6.45 13.98
CA GLU A 173 3.13 6.29 15.26
C GLU A 173 2.46 5.24 16.15
N LEU A 174 1.12 5.18 16.19
CA LEU A 174 0.40 4.11 16.88
C LEU A 174 0.57 2.74 16.20
N ARG A 175 0.51 2.69 14.87
CA ARG A 175 0.55 1.44 14.07
C ARG A 175 1.92 0.75 14.06
N TYR A 176 2.99 1.53 14.09
CA TYR A 176 4.39 1.07 14.04
C TYR A 176 5.10 1.21 15.39
N ASP A 177 4.33 1.20 16.49
CA ASP A 177 4.84 1.24 17.85
C ASP A 177 5.31 -0.14 18.33
N ASP A 178 6.43 -0.58 17.76
CA ASP A 178 6.99 -1.91 17.99
C ASP A 178 7.61 -2.04 19.39
N ASN A 179 7.94 -0.89 20.00
CA ASN A 179 8.44 -0.82 21.37
C ASN A 179 7.32 -0.66 22.43
N GLY A 180 6.06 -0.59 22.00
CA GLY A 180 4.88 -0.56 22.86
C GLY A 180 4.63 0.74 23.63
N LYS A 181 5.36 1.83 23.36
CA LYS A 181 5.23 3.11 24.08
C LYS A 181 3.93 3.85 23.77
N LYS A 182 3.41 3.72 22.54
CA LYS A 182 2.15 4.32 22.08
C LYS A 182 0.94 3.39 22.27
N GLY A 183 1.18 2.11 22.56
CA GLY A 183 0.17 1.15 22.96
C GLY A 183 -0.43 0.32 21.82
N PHE A 184 0.31 0.07 20.72
CA PHE A 184 -0.19 -0.73 19.59
C PHE A 184 -0.78 -2.08 20.02
N SER A 185 -0.09 -2.81 20.89
CA SER A 185 -0.56 -4.11 21.39
C SER A 185 -1.89 -4.02 22.14
N LYS A 186 -2.10 -2.94 22.93
CA LYS A 186 -3.35 -2.70 23.64
C LYS A 186 -4.46 -2.33 22.67
N PHE A 187 -4.17 -1.42 21.73
CA PHE A 187 -5.09 -1.02 20.67
C PHE A 187 -5.57 -2.22 19.85
N PHE A 188 -4.64 -3.06 19.38
CA PHE A 188 -4.98 -4.27 18.64
C PHE A 188 -5.83 -5.23 19.47
N THR A 189 -5.49 -5.42 20.75
CA THR A 189 -6.27 -6.27 21.67
C THR A 189 -7.71 -5.77 21.81
N GLU A 190 -7.92 -4.45 21.85
CA GLU A 190 -9.27 -3.87 21.92
C GLU A 190 -10.07 -4.08 20.63
N LEU A 191 -9.43 -3.98 19.46
CA LEU A 191 -10.04 -4.35 18.17
C LEU A 191 -10.48 -5.81 18.18
N THR A 192 -9.62 -6.73 18.61
CA THR A 192 -9.94 -8.16 18.68
C THR A 192 -11.08 -8.46 19.67
N LYS A 193 -11.08 -7.82 20.85
CA LYS A 193 -12.14 -8.03 21.86
C LYS A 193 -13.53 -7.56 21.40
N GLN A 194 -13.59 -6.53 20.57
CA GLN A 194 -14.84 -6.01 20.02
C GLN A 194 -15.30 -6.76 18.76
N SER A 195 -14.45 -7.65 18.22
CA SER A 195 -14.77 -8.45 17.05
C SER A 195 -15.95 -9.39 17.31
N LYS A 196 -17.02 -9.25 16.53
CA LYS A 196 -18.23 -10.11 16.57
C LYS A 196 -18.71 -10.52 15.18
#